data_AF-A0A350P9C1-F1
#
_entry.id   AF-A0A350P9C1-F1
#
_cell.length_a   1.000
_cell.length_b   1.000
_cell.length_c   1.000
_cell.angle_alpha   90.00
_cell.angle_beta   90.00
_cell.angle_gamma   90.00
#
_symmetry.space_group_name_H-M   'P 1'
#
loop_
_entity.id
_entity.type
_entity.pdbx_description
1 polymer ?
#
loop_
_entity_poly.entity_id
_entity_poly.type
_entity_poly.pdbx_seq_one_letter_code
_entity_poly.pdbx_strand_id
1 'polypeptide(L)'
;KDSETPGDIAVPALVDEDLGGVVCGYHLAIIRPKARMVAGAYLNYLFSMPKTRYYFFTLATGATRFGLSVGGINKAHFTLPPLDEQQKIAAVLTNADKEIELLQQQLDDLKQEKKALMQQLLTGKRRVKVDEKEVA
;
A
#
# COMPACT_ATOMS: atom_id res chain seq x y z
N LYS A 1 -6.21 -2.24 12.77
CA LYS A 1 -6.99 -0.99 12.77
C LYS A 1 -8.44 -1.38 12.86
N ASP A 2 -9.17 -0.83 13.81
CA ASP A 2 -10.58 -1.17 13.97
C ASP A 2 -11.42 -0.44 12.93
N SER A 3 -12.48 -1.07 12.42
CA SER A 3 -13.35 -0.53 11.39
C SER A 3 -14.39 0.43 11.97
N GLU A 4 -13.93 1.61 12.39
CA GLU A 4 -14.77 2.65 12.98
C GLU A 4 -15.60 3.39 11.94
N THR A 5 -15.14 3.42 10.70
CA THR A 5 -15.89 3.95 9.57
C THR A 5 -16.08 2.89 8.48
N PRO A 6 -17.12 3.04 7.63
CA PRO A 6 -17.26 2.21 6.43
C PRO A 6 -16.10 2.40 5.43
N GLY A 7 -15.23 3.41 5.59
CA GLY A 7 -14.03 3.57 4.76
C GLY A 7 -12.86 2.69 5.17
N ASP A 8 -12.89 2.17 6.40
CA ASP A 8 -11.83 1.33 6.97
C ASP A 8 -11.94 -0.14 6.57
N ILE A 9 -13.05 -0.54 5.95
CA ILE A 9 -13.26 -1.91 5.47
C ILE A 9 -12.70 -2.11 4.06
N ALA A 10 -12.59 -3.36 3.65
CA ALA A 10 -12.20 -3.77 2.29
C ALA A 10 -10.89 -3.13 1.81
N VAL A 11 -9.93 -2.94 2.72
CA VAL A 11 -8.55 -2.60 2.37
C VAL A 11 -7.87 -3.88 1.90
N PRO A 12 -7.48 -3.99 0.62
CA PRO A 12 -6.85 -5.19 0.12
C PRO A 12 -5.37 -5.24 0.53
N ALA A 13 -4.84 -6.45 0.62
CA ALA A 13 -3.42 -6.71 0.70
C ALA A 13 -3.12 -7.95 -0.15
N LEU A 14 -2.01 -7.90 -0.89
CA LEU A 14 -1.53 -9.04 -1.65
C LEU A 14 -0.60 -9.87 -0.77
N VAL A 15 -0.80 -11.18 -0.79
CA VAL A 15 0.15 -12.17 -0.29
C VAL A 15 0.60 -12.96 -1.51
N ASP A 16 1.83 -12.75 -1.94
CA ASP A 16 2.43 -13.34 -3.15
C ASP A 16 3.30 -14.58 -2.85
N GLU A 17 3.52 -14.87 -1.57
CA GLU A 17 4.27 -16.03 -1.08
C GLU A 17 3.36 -17.01 -0.31
N ASP A 18 3.75 -18.28 -0.25
CA ASP A 18 3.05 -19.26 0.58
C ASP A 18 3.51 -19.13 2.04
N LEU A 19 2.56 -18.80 2.92
CA LEU A 19 2.80 -18.63 4.34
C LEU A 19 2.37 -19.90 5.09
N GLY A 20 3.32 -20.82 5.29
CA GLY A 20 3.08 -22.05 6.04
C GLY A 20 2.78 -21.78 7.52
N GLY A 21 1.78 -22.47 8.07
CA GLY A 21 1.51 -22.45 9.52
C GLY A 21 0.86 -21.17 10.07
N VAL A 22 0.35 -20.28 9.21
CA VAL A 22 -0.31 -19.04 9.64
C VAL A 22 -1.83 -19.19 9.71
N VAL A 23 -2.46 -18.41 10.59
CA VAL A 23 -3.92 -18.34 10.72
C VAL A 23 -4.39 -16.93 10.37
N CYS A 24 -5.49 -16.87 9.63
CA CYS A 24 -6.13 -15.62 9.27
C CYS A 24 -6.94 -15.06 10.44
N GLY A 25 -6.73 -13.78 10.77
CA GLY A 25 -7.49 -13.10 11.82
C GLY A 25 -8.99 -13.00 11.51
N TYR A 26 -9.80 -12.81 12.56
CA TYR A 26 -11.27 -12.87 12.52
C TYR A 26 -11.98 -11.76 11.71
N HIS A 27 -11.24 -10.73 11.27
CA HIS A 27 -11.75 -9.60 10.48
C HIS A 27 -11.12 -9.50 9.08
N LEU A 28 -10.60 -10.62 8.58
CA LEU A 28 -10.01 -10.71 7.26
C LEU A 28 -10.82 -11.68 6.39
N ALA A 29 -10.95 -11.33 5.11
CA ALA A 29 -11.47 -12.22 4.09
C ALA A 29 -10.32 -12.68 3.19
N ILE A 30 -10.14 -14.00 3.06
CA ILE A 30 -9.17 -14.56 2.12
C ILE A 30 -9.84 -14.72 0.76
N ILE A 31 -9.24 -14.13 -0.27
CA ILE A 31 -9.68 -14.28 -1.66
C ILE A 31 -8.53 -14.92 -2.43
N ARG A 32 -8.78 -16.12 -2.94
CA ARG A 32 -7.83 -16.85 -3.80
C ARG A 32 -8.34 -16.80 -5.23
N PRO A 33 -7.77 -15.93 -6.09
CA PRO A 33 -8.17 -15.90 -7.48
C PRO A 33 -7.80 -17.22 -8.16
N LYS A 34 -8.63 -17.64 -9.11
CA LYS A 34 -8.26 -18.73 -10.03
C LYS A 34 -7.18 -18.18 -10.96
N ALA A 35 -5.95 -18.68 -10.84
CA ALA A 35 -4.78 -18.13 -11.54
C ALA A 35 -4.93 -18.03 -13.08
N ARG A 36 -5.75 -18.90 -13.69
CA ARG A 36 -6.04 -18.87 -15.13
C ARG A 36 -7.04 -17.78 -15.55
N MET A 37 -7.71 -17.13 -14.60
CA MET A 37 -8.74 -16.12 -14.87
C MET A 37 -8.29 -14.72 -14.45
N VAL A 38 -7.61 -14.62 -13.30
CA VAL A 38 -7.24 -13.34 -12.70
C VAL A 38 -5.83 -13.41 -12.11
N ALA A 39 -4.99 -12.44 -12.47
CA ALA A 39 -3.69 -12.25 -11.83
C ALA A 39 -3.86 -11.62 -10.43
N GLY A 40 -3.19 -12.18 -9.41
CA GLY A 40 -3.36 -11.73 -8.02
C GLY A 40 -3.00 -10.25 -7.80
N ALA A 41 -1.87 -9.80 -8.35
CA ALA A 41 -1.47 -8.39 -8.28
C ALA A 41 -2.48 -7.45 -8.95
N TYR A 42 -3.03 -7.84 -10.11
CA TYR A 42 -4.09 -7.09 -10.77
C TYR A 42 -5.35 -6.98 -9.90
N LEU A 43 -5.77 -8.09 -9.27
CA LEU A 43 -6.92 -8.09 -8.36
C LEU A 43 -6.71 -7.15 -7.16
N ASN A 44 -5.50 -7.11 -6.61
CA ASN A 44 -5.14 -6.18 -5.54
C ASN A 44 -5.37 -4.72 -5.98
N TYR A 45 -4.87 -4.32 -7.16
CA TYR A 45 -5.10 -2.99 -7.71
C TYR A 45 -6.58 -2.71 -8.00
N LEU A 46 -7.28 -3.69 -8.58
CA LEU A 46 -8.72 -3.58 -8.86
C LEU A 46 -9.52 -3.29 -7.59
N PHE A 47 -9.15 -3.91 -6.46
CA PHE A 47 -9.80 -3.69 -5.18
C PHE A 47 -9.42 -2.37 -4.52
N SER A 48 -8.22 -1.88 -4.79
CA SER A 48 -7.75 -0.56 -4.36
C SER A 48 -8.39 0.60 -5.13
N MET A 49 -8.98 0.34 -6.31
CA MET A 49 -9.64 1.40 -7.10
C MET A 49 -10.74 2.11 -6.30
N PRO A 50 -10.86 3.45 -6.40
CA PRO A 50 -11.87 4.21 -5.66
C PRO A 50 -13.31 3.71 -5.89
N LYS A 51 -13.63 3.30 -7.12
CA LYS A 51 -14.95 2.75 -7.46
C LYS A 51 -15.24 1.43 -6.73
N THR A 52 -14.25 0.53 -6.68
CA THR A 52 -14.38 -0.76 -5.97
C THR A 52 -14.47 -0.56 -4.47
N ARG A 53 -13.61 0.31 -3.92
CA ARG A 53 -13.67 0.70 -2.50
C ARG A 53 -15.02 1.30 -2.14
N TYR A 54 -15.55 2.20 -2.97
CA TYR A 54 -16.85 2.81 -2.77
C TYR A 54 -17.99 1.79 -2.85
N TYR A 55 -17.93 0.83 -3.77
CA TYR A 55 -18.89 -0.27 -3.83
C TYR A 55 -18.95 -1.01 -2.48
N PHE A 56 -17.80 -1.43 -1.94
CA PHE A 56 -17.76 -2.11 -0.65
C PHE A 56 -18.17 -1.22 0.52
N PHE A 57 -17.83 0.07 0.48
CA PHE A 57 -18.30 1.07 1.44
C PHE A 57 -19.83 1.09 1.53
N THR A 58 -20.54 1.05 0.39
CA THR A 58 -22.02 1.06 0.39
C THR A 58 -22.66 -0.21 0.95
N LEU A 59 -21.89 -1.30 0.99
CA LEU A 59 -22.32 -2.60 1.53
C LEU A 59 -21.90 -2.82 2.98
N ALA A 60 -21.17 -1.87 3.57
CA ALA A 60 -20.75 -1.93 4.95
C ALA A 60 -21.96 -1.97 5.88
N THR A 61 -21.94 -2.88 6.85
CA THR A 61 -22.97 -2.98 7.88
C THR A 61 -22.36 -2.89 9.26
N GLY A 62 -23.05 -2.26 10.19
CA GLY A 62 -22.59 -2.06 11.56
C GLY A 62 -22.86 -0.64 12.05
N ALA A 63 -22.55 -0.39 13.33
CA ALA A 63 -22.67 0.94 13.94
C ALA A 63 -21.34 1.39 14.56
N THR A 64 -20.84 0.62 15.54
CA THR A 64 -19.54 0.90 16.20
C THR A 64 -18.36 0.21 15.51
N ARG A 65 -18.63 -0.92 14.86
CA ARG A 65 -17.69 -1.68 14.05
C ARG A 65 -18.38 -2.04 12.74
N PHE A 66 -17.79 -1.61 11.63
CA PHE A 66 -18.29 -1.91 10.30
C PHE A 66 -17.67 -3.21 9.80
N GLY A 67 -18.49 -4.05 9.17
CA GLY A 67 -18.07 -5.29 8.56
C GLY A 67 -18.64 -5.43 7.16
N LEU A 68 -18.03 -6.32 6.38
CA LEU A 68 -18.51 -6.72 5.08
C LEU A 68 -18.84 -8.21 5.11
N SER A 69 -20.05 -8.57 4.71
CA SER A 69 -20.43 -9.98 4.62
C SER A 69 -19.75 -10.64 3.42
N VAL A 70 -19.45 -11.94 3.55
CA VAL A 70 -18.95 -12.77 2.43
C VAL A 70 -19.92 -12.72 1.24
N GLY A 71 -21.23 -12.67 1.50
CA GLY A 71 -22.25 -12.51 0.47
C GLY A 71 -22.16 -11.18 -0.29
N GLY A 72 -21.82 -10.08 0.40
CA GLY A 72 -21.57 -8.78 -0.24
C GLY A 72 -20.34 -8.80 -1.13
N ILE A 73 -19.26 -9.45 -0.69
CA ILE A 73 -18.03 -9.63 -1.48
C ILE A 73 -18.31 -10.45 -2.75
N ASN A 74 -19.01 -11.58 -2.61
CA ASN A 74 -19.30 -12.49 -3.73
C ASN A 74 -20.24 -11.92 -4.80
N LYS A 75 -20.98 -10.86 -4.48
CA LYS A 75 -21.87 -10.15 -5.43
C LYS A 75 -21.16 -9.06 -6.22
N ALA A 76 -19.88 -8.80 -5.93
CA ALA A 76 -19.10 -7.84 -6.69
C ALA A 76 -18.85 -8.37 -8.11
N HIS A 77 -19.20 -7.58 -9.12
CA HIS A 77 -19.01 -7.92 -10.53
C HIS A 77 -17.97 -6.99 -11.15
N PHE A 78 -17.03 -7.58 -11.88
CA PHE A 78 -15.95 -6.87 -12.55
C PHE A 78 -15.84 -7.33 -13.99
N THR A 79 -15.60 -6.40 -14.90
CA THR A 79 -15.16 -6.71 -16.25
C THR A 79 -13.65 -6.90 -16.21
N LEU A 80 -13.18 -8.05 -16.70
CA LEU A 80 -11.77 -8.41 -16.66
C LEU A 80 -11.20 -8.41 -18.08
N PRO A 81 -10.06 -7.73 -18.32
CA PRO A 81 -9.35 -7.85 -19.58
C PRO A 81 -8.68 -9.24 -19.68
N PRO A 82 -8.13 -9.60 -20.86
CA PRO A 82 -7.32 -10.81 -21.02
C PRO A 82 -6.17 -10.90 -19.99
N LEU A 83 -5.77 -12.12 -19.65
CA LEU A 83 -4.82 -12.36 -18.57
C LEU A 83 -3.44 -11.70 -18.81
N ASP A 84 -2.99 -11.63 -20.07
CA ASP A 84 -1.73 -10.99 -20.44
C ASP A 84 -1.79 -9.46 -20.23
N GLU A 85 -2.94 -8.84 -20.53
CA GLU A 85 -3.17 -7.42 -20.28
C GLU A 85 -3.23 -7.13 -18.78
N GLN A 86 -3.90 -7.99 -17.99
CA GLN A 86 -3.90 -7.88 -16.53
C GLN A 86 -2.48 -7.89 -15.95
N GLN A 87 -1.62 -8.80 -16.44
CA GLN A 87 -0.23 -8.91 -16.01
C GLN A 87 0.59 -7.66 -16.36
N LYS A 88 0.42 -7.11 -17.58
CA LYS A 88 1.09 -5.88 -18.00
C LYS A 88 0.66 -4.68 -17.15
N ILE A 89 -0.65 -4.53 -16.91
CA ILE A 89 -1.18 -3.45 -16.06
C ILE A 89 -0.60 -3.57 -14.65
N ALA A 90 -0.66 -4.77 -14.05
CA ALA A 90 -0.14 -4.99 -12.71
C ALA A 90 1.36 -4.72 -12.62
N ALA A 91 2.16 -5.14 -13.61
CA ALA A 91 3.60 -4.91 -13.63
C ALA A 91 3.95 -3.40 -13.63
N VAL A 92 3.26 -2.60 -14.44
CA VAL A 92 3.47 -1.14 -14.48
C VAL A 92 3.15 -0.50 -13.13
N LEU A 93 1.99 -0.83 -12.56
CA LEU A 93 1.56 -0.27 -11.27
C LEU A 93 2.49 -0.70 -10.13
N THR A 94 2.90 -1.97 -10.09
CA THR A 94 3.84 -2.48 -9.08
C THR A 94 5.20 -1.84 -9.19
N ASN A 95 5.69 -1.56 -10.39
CA ASN A 95 6.96 -0.84 -10.55
C ASN A 95 6.86 0.60 -10.06
N ALA A 96 5.74 1.28 -10.33
CA ALA A 96 5.51 2.64 -9.83
C ALA A 96 5.43 2.68 -8.29
N ASP A 97 4.72 1.74 -7.66
CA ASP A 97 4.65 1.65 -6.20
C ASP A 97 6.04 1.40 -5.58
N LYS A 98 6.83 0.48 -6.16
CA LYS A 98 8.21 0.22 -5.73
C LYS A 98 9.11 1.46 -5.85
N GLU A 99 8.93 2.24 -6.90
CA GLU A 99 9.68 3.49 -7.08
C GLU A 99 9.29 4.53 -6.02
N ILE A 100 7.99 4.66 -5.71
CA ILE A 100 7.51 5.53 -4.63
C ILE A 100 8.08 5.11 -3.28
N GLU A 101 8.06 3.82 -2.96
CA GLU A 101 8.63 3.28 -1.72
C GLU A 101 10.13 3.57 -1.60
N LEU A 102 10.87 3.36 -2.68
CA LEU A 102 12.31 3.65 -2.73
C LEU A 102 12.60 5.14 -2.50
N LEU A 103 11.86 6.03 -3.17
CA LEU A 103 12.02 7.47 -3.02
C LEU A 103 11.67 7.94 -1.61
N GLN A 104 10.63 7.35 -1.00
CA GLN A 104 10.25 7.65 0.38
C GLN A 104 11.34 7.22 1.36
N GLN A 105 11.93 6.04 1.17
CA GLN A 105 13.06 5.59 1.99
C GLN A 105 14.26 6.53 1.85
N GLN A 106 14.64 6.90 0.63
CA GLN A 106 15.74 7.86 0.40
C GLN A 106 15.48 9.21 1.06
N LEU A 107 14.24 9.70 1.01
CA LEU A 107 13.86 10.95 1.66
C LEU A 107 14.04 10.87 3.18
N ASP A 108 13.65 9.75 3.79
CA ASP A 108 13.74 9.58 5.24
C ASP A 108 15.20 9.39 5.70
N ASP A 109 16.02 8.69 4.90
CA ASP A 109 17.47 8.60 5.12
C ASP A 109 18.14 9.98 5.06
N LEU A 110 17.81 10.79 4.06
CA LEU A 110 18.32 12.17 3.93
C LEU A 110 17.89 13.07 5.09
N LYS A 111 16.65 12.94 5.57
CA LYS A 111 16.19 13.68 6.77
C LYS A 111 16.99 13.27 7.99
N GLN A 112 17.26 11.98 8.16
CA GLN A 112 18.06 11.47 9.27
C GLN A 112 19.51 11.94 9.19
N GLU A 113 20.12 11.88 8.01
CA GLU A 113 21.47 12.38 7.77
C GLU A 113 21.56 13.88 8.07
N LYS A 114 20.64 14.67 7.53
CA LYS A 114 20.54 16.11 7.84
C LYS A 114 20.46 16.35 9.35
N LYS A 115 19.62 15.62 10.08
CA LYS A 115 19.47 15.76 11.53
C LYS A 115 20.78 15.44 12.25
N ALA A 116 21.46 14.36 11.88
CA ALA A 116 22.74 13.97 12.46
C ALA A 116 23.84 15.00 12.18
N LEU A 117 23.93 15.48 10.93
CA LEU A 117 24.88 16.52 10.53
C LEU A 117 24.64 17.82 11.31
N MET A 118 23.39 18.28 11.41
CA MET A 118 23.03 19.45 12.20
C MET A 118 23.47 19.31 13.67
N GLN A 119 23.29 18.12 14.26
CA GLN A 119 23.75 17.86 15.62
C GLN A 119 25.28 17.95 15.72
N GLN A 120 26.02 17.40 14.76
CA GLN A 120 27.49 17.47 14.75
C GLN A 120 28.02 18.91 14.56
N LEU A 121 27.36 19.70 13.71
CA LEU A 121 27.73 21.09 13.43
C LEU A 121 27.43 22.01 14.61
N LEU A 122 26.22 21.94 15.17
CA LEU A 122 25.79 22.79 16.30
C LEU A 122 26.52 22.46 17.59
N THR A 123 26.91 21.19 17.80
CA THR A 123 27.75 20.81 18.95
C THR A 123 29.24 21.08 18.71
N GLY A 124 29.62 21.54 17.52
CA GLY A 124 31.01 21.83 17.18
C GLY A 124 31.91 20.60 17.05
N LYS A 125 31.35 19.39 17.09
CA LYS A 125 32.06 18.13 16.79
C LYS A 125 32.61 18.14 15.37
N ARG A 126 31.93 18.82 14.44
CA ARG A 126 32.38 19.08 13.08
C ARG A 126 32.41 20.60 12.84
N ARG A 127 33.54 21.12 12.36
CA ARG A 127 33.71 22.54 12.01
C ARG A 127 33.63 22.74 10.50
N VAL A 128 32.96 23.81 10.08
CA VAL A 128 32.90 24.23 8.67
C VAL A 128 34.12 25.11 8.39
N LYS A 129 34.89 24.77 7.36
CA LYS A 129 35.90 25.67 6.80
C LYS A 129 35.21 26.53 5.75
N VAL A 130 35.33 27.85 5.87
CA VAL A 130 34.81 28.80 4.89
C VAL A 130 36.00 29.25 4.05
N ASP A 131 35.90 29.17 2.72
CA ASP A 131 36.94 29.70 1.84
C ASP A 131 36.91 31.23 1.86
N GLU A 132 38.07 31.87 2.03
CA GLU A 132 38.21 33.32 2.22
C GLU A 132 37.82 34.17 0.99
N LYS A 133 37.39 33.56 -0.12
CA LYS A 133 37.09 34.25 -1.38
C LYS A 133 35.71 34.94 -1.44
N GLU A 134 34.84 34.72 -0.46
CA GLU A 134 33.50 35.36 -0.41
C GLU A 134 33.42 36.54 0.58
N VAL A 135 34.53 36.92 1.21
CA VAL A 135 34.61 38.14 2.03
C VAL A 135 35.31 39.24 1.24
N ALA A 136 34.64 39.74 0.20
CA ALA A 136 35.01 40.96 -0.52
C ALA A 136 33.74 41.73 -0.91
#